data_AF-A0A2W2FMY1-F1
#
_entry.id   AF-A0A2W2FMY1-F1
#
_cell.length_a   1.000
_cell.length_b   1.000
_cell.length_c   1.000
_cell.angle_alpha   90.00
_cell.angle_beta   90.00
_cell.angle_gamma   90.00
#
_symmetry.space_group_name_H-M   'P 1'
#
loop_
_entity.id
_entity.type
_entity.pdbx_description
1 polymer ?
#
loop_
_entity_poly.entity_id
_entity_poly.type
_entity_poly.pdbx_seq_one_letter_code
_entity_poly.pdbx_strand_id
1 'polypeptide(L)'
;MHVNGQLRVVPPKSEASQHTIALDTETIRLLRRHQQRQHLSRLDSAGWVFTRTDGQPIRPDYLTYRFRYLVTASGLPPVRLHDLRHGAASTALAAHVDLRTVQGQLGHASIVLTSDTYTSVLPELHHEAAEATARLVLTTARKTGHRLRKRTLQLQRRPMNRPPC
;
A
#
# COMPACT_ATOMS: atom_id res chain seq x y z
N MET A 1 19.47 -15.52 -1.41
CA MET A 1 19.36 -16.04 -2.79
C MET A 1 20.11 -17.35 -2.89
N HIS A 2 19.71 -18.26 -3.78
CA HIS A 2 20.58 -19.40 -4.12
C HIS A 2 21.68 -18.92 -5.07
N VAL A 3 22.94 -19.07 -4.67
CA VAL A 3 24.11 -18.83 -5.51
C VAL A 3 24.87 -20.16 -5.53
N ASN A 4 25.02 -20.77 -6.71
CA ASN A 4 25.65 -22.08 -6.88
C ASN A 4 25.05 -23.19 -5.99
N GLY A 5 23.72 -23.22 -5.84
CA GLY A 5 23.02 -24.23 -5.05
C GLY A 5 22.99 -24.01 -3.53
N GLN A 6 23.67 -22.96 -3.01
CA GLN A 6 23.69 -22.64 -1.58
C GLN A 6 22.86 -21.40 -1.26
N LEU A 7 22.14 -21.43 -0.14
CA LEU A 7 21.42 -20.26 0.36
C LEU A 7 22.43 -19.26 0.92
N ARG A 8 22.58 -18.11 0.25
CA ARG A 8 23.35 -16.97 0.74
C ARG A 8 22.45 -15.82 1.15
N VAL A 9 22.72 -15.26 2.31
CA VAL A 9 22.24 -13.93 2.71
C VAL A 9 23.13 -12.94 1.97
N VAL A 10 22.52 -12.12 1.13
CA VAL A 10 23.23 -11.09 0.36
C VAL A 10 22.71 -9.76 0.88
N PRO A 11 23.58 -8.79 1.20
CA PRO A 11 23.13 -7.47 1.56
C PRO A 11 22.29 -6.89 0.40
N PRO A 12 21.30 -6.05 0.71
CA PRO A 12 20.53 -5.38 -0.33
C PRO A 12 21.45 -4.63 -1.30
N LYS A 13 21.06 -4.61 -2.58
CA LYS A 13 21.84 -3.94 -3.64
C LYS A 13 21.96 -2.43 -3.46
N SER A 14 21.12 -1.83 -2.61
CA SER A 14 21.16 -0.40 -2.26
C SER A 14 20.57 -0.16 -0.87
N GLU A 15 20.97 0.93 -0.21
CA GLU A 15 20.37 1.37 1.07
C GLU A 15 18.85 1.54 0.97
N ALA A 16 18.35 2.00 -0.18
CA ALA A 16 16.93 2.15 -0.47
C ALA A 16 16.12 0.84 -0.38
N SER A 17 16.78 -0.32 -0.40
CA SER A 17 16.11 -1.62 -0.23
C SER A 17 15.88 -1.98 1.25
N GLN A 18 16.56 -1.30 2.18
CA GLN A 18 16.29 -1.43 3.62
C GLN A 18 15.15 -0.49 3.99
N HIS A 19 14.05 -1.04 4.47
CA HIS A 19 12.90 -0.24 4.87
C HIS A 19 12.15 -0.93 6.00
N THR A 20 11.52 -0.10 6.84
CA THR A 20 10.65 -0.56 7.92
C THR A 20 9.23 -0.69 7.39
N ILE A 21 8.62 -1.84 7.66
CA ILE A 21 7.22 -2.10 7.33
C ILE A 21 6.44 -2.19 8.65
N ALA A 22 5.36 -1.42 8.77
CA ALA A 22 4.43 -1.57 9.87
C ALA A 22 3.63 -2.88 9.72
N LEU A 23 3.51 -3.62 10.81
CA LEU A 23 2.71 -4.85 10.87
C LEU A 23 1.45 -4.57 11.69
N ASP A 24 0.31 -5.07 11.24
CA ASP A 24 -0.94 -5.01 11.98
C ASP A 24 -0.91 -5.96 13.20
N THR A 25 -1.86 -5.76 14.11
CA THR A 25 -1.96 -6.52 15.36
C THR A 25 -2.09 -8.03 15.13
N GLU A 26 -2.82 -8.44 14.09
CA GLU A 26 -3.05 -9.85 13.78
C GLU A 26 -1.78 -10.50 13.22
N THR A 27 -1.08 -9.83 12.30
CA THR A 27 0.23 -10.31 11.81
C THR A 27 1.25 -10.45 12.94
N ILE A 28 1.33 -9.47 13.85
CA ILE A 28 2.21 -9.55 15.04
C ILE A 28 1.82 -10.74 15.91
N ARG A 29 0.52 -10.98 16.15
CA ARG A 29 0.03 -12.11 16.92
C ARG A 29 0.45 -13.44 16.30
N LEU A 30 0.34 -13.58 14.97
CA LEU A 30 0.75 -14.78 14.24
C LEU A 30 2.26 -15.02 14.33
N LEU A 31 3.08 -13.97 14.19
CA LEU A 31 4.54 -14.08 14.32
C LEU A 31 4.96 -14.48 15.74
N ARG A 32 4.35 -13.90 16.77
CA ARG A 32 4.59 -14.29 18.17
C ARG A 32 4.23 -15.74 18.44
N ARG A 33 3.07 -16.20 17.94
CA ARG A 33 2.66 -17.61 18.06
C ARG A 33 3.66 -18.53 17.34
N HIS A 34 4.17 -18.12 16.18
CA HIS A 34 5.17 -18.87 15.45
C HIS A 34 6.49 -18.98 16.23
N GLN A 35 6.98 -17.87 16.78
CA GLN A 35 8.18 -17.82 17.63
C GLN A 35 8.03 -18.73 18.86
N GLN A 36 6.87 -18.71 19.51
CA GLN A 36 6.58 -19.59 20.65
C GLN A 36 6.66 -21.08 20.26
N ARG A 37 6.12 -21.47 19.11
CA ARG A 37 6.21 -22.85 18.62
C ARG A 37 7.65 -23.28 18.38
N GLN A 38 8.49 -22.41 17.83
CA GLN A 38 9.91 -22.70 17.65
C GLN A 38 10.63 -22.89 18.99
N HIS A 39 10.34 -22.01 19.97
CA HIS A 39 10.91 -22.09 21.31
C HIS A 39 10.50 -23.39 22.03
N LEU A 40 9.20 -23.75 22.00
CA LEU A 40 8.70 -25.00 22.58
C LEU A 40 9.31 -26.25 21.92
N SER A 41 9.63 -26.15 20.63
CA SER A 41 10.27 -27.23 19.88
C SER A 41 11.79 -27.30 20.11
N ARG A 42 12.35 -26.44 20.97
CA ARG A 42 13.81 -26.28 21.22
C ARG A 42 14.61 -26.13 19.93
N LEU A 43 14.02 -25.49 18.92
CA LEU A 43 14.70 -25.25 17.64
C LEU A 43 15.67 -24.09 17.82
N ASP A 44 16.96 -24.36 17.64
CA ASP A 44 17.94 -23.30 17.40
C ASP A 44 17.74 -22.77 15.99
N SER A 45 17.09 -21.61 15.87
CA SER A 45 16.83 -20.99 14.59
C SER A 45 17.97 -20.11 14.10
N ALA A 46 19.07 -19.98 14.85
CA ALA A 46 20.20 -19.11 14.50
C ALA A 46 19.79 -17.69 14.06
N GLY A 47 18.71 -17.14 14.67
CA GLY A 47 18.17 -15.82 14.35
C GLY A 47 17.15 -15.78 13.19
N TRP A 48 16.84 -16.91 12.55
CA TRP A 48 15.84 -16.99 11.50
C TRP A 48 14.41 -17.07 12.06
N VAL A 49 13.51 -16.30 11.46
CA VAL A 49 12.07 -16.35 11.81
C VAL A 49 11.40 -17.60 11.24
N PHE A 50 11.69 -17.95 9.98
CA PHE A 50 11.07 -19.10 9.30
C PHE A 50 12.11 -20.19 9.02
N THR A 51 11.99 -21.29 9.75
CA THR A 51 12.93 -22.42 9.69
C THR A 51 12.22 -23.74 9.40
N ARG A 52 12.99 -24.71 8.93
CA ARG A 52 12.64 -26.13 8.92
C ARG A 52 12.79 -26.69 10.34
N THR A 53 12.40 -27.95 10.52
CA THR A 53 12.51 -28.69 11.79
C THR A 53 13.94 -28.95 12.24
N ASP A 54 14.93 -28.70 11.39
CA ASP A 54 16.37 -28.78 11.71
C ASP A 54 16.97 -27.40 12.08
N GLY A 55 16.14 -26.36 12.24
CA GLY A 55 16.58 -25.00 12.57
C GLY A 55 17.11 -24.19 11.38
N GLN A 56 17.32 -24.82 10.22
CA GLN A 56 17.83 -24.13 9.04
C GLN A 56 16.73 -23.30 8.37
N PRO A 57 17.08 -22.17 7.73
CA PRO A 57 16.10 -21.33 7.03
C PRO A 57 15.39 -22.09 5.91
N ILE A 58 14.12 -21.74 5.70
CA ILE A 58 13.34 -22.26 4.57
C ILE A 58 13.98 -21.78 3.26
N ARG A 59 14.17 -22.71 2.32
CA ARG A 59 14.69 -22.40 0.98
C ARG A 59 13.63 -21.64 0.17
N PRO A 60 13.98 -20.52 -0.51
CA PRO A 60 13.03 -19.77 -1.33
C PRO A 60 12.32 -20.61 -2.41
N ASP A 61 13.06 -21.49 -3.08
CA ASP A 61 12.51 -22.35 -4.14
C ASP A 61 11.49 -23.33 -3.58
N TYR A 62 11.72 -23.85 -2.36
CA TYR A 62 10.76 -24.71 -1.69
C TYR A 62 9.45 -23.98 -1.43
N LEU A 63 9.51 -22.73 -0.94
CA LEU A 63 8.32 -21.92 -0.71
C LEU A 63 7.55 -21.67 -2.02
N THR A 64 8.27 -21.40 -3.11
CA THR A 64 7.67 -21.19 -4.44
C THR A 64 6.98 -22.46 -4.95
N TYR A 65 7.64 -23.61 -4.85
CA TYR A 65 7.06 -24.91 -5.24
C TYR A 65 5.84 -25.25 -4.37
N ARG A 66 5.98 -25.12 -3.05
CA ARG A 66 4.91 -25.42 -2.09
C ARG A 66 3.70 -24.53 -2.34
N PHE A 67 3.90 -23.25 -2.61
CA PHE A 67 2.81 -22.33 -2.94
C PHE A 67 2.07 -22.75 -4.22
N ARG A 68 2.80 -23.06 -5.30
CA ARG A 68 2.20 -23.56 -6.55
C ARG A 68 1.37 -24.82 -6.32
N TYR A 69 1.90 -25.76 -5.53
CA TYR A 69 1.17 -26.96 -5.14
C TYR A 69 -0.15 -26.62 -4.42
N LEU A 70 -0.12 -25.70 -3.45
CA LEU A 70 -1.30 -25.28 -2.69
C LEU A 70 -2.36 -24.61 -3.59
N VAL A 71 -1.94 -23.76 -4.52
CA VAL A 71 -2.84 -23.10 -5.49
C VAL A 71 -3.54 -24.14 -6.38
N THR A 72 -2.79 -25.11 -6.89
CA THR A 72 -3.38 -26.20 -7.68
C THR A 72 -4.33 -27.05 -6.83
N ALA A 73 -3.94 -27.39 -5.60
CA ALA A 73 -4.77 -28.18 -4.69
C ALA A 73 -6.06 -27.47 -4.25
N SER A 74 -6.09 -26.13 -4.26
CA SER A 74 -7.29 -25.35 -3.92
C SER A 74 -8.22 -25.12 -5.11
N GLY A 75 -7.90 -25.63 -6.31
CA GLY A 75 -8.70 -25.43 -7.53
C GLY A 75 -8.70 -23.99 -8.05
N LEU A 76 -7.75 -23.16 -7.60
CA LEU A 76 -7.64 -21.78 -8.06
C LEU A 76 -6.93 -21.72 -9.43
N PRO A 77 -7.16 -20.67 -10.22
CA PRO A 77 -6.34 -20.37 -11.38
C PRO A 77 -4.86 -20.26 -11.00
N PRO A 78 -3.91 -20.40 -11.95
CA PRO A 78 -2.50 -20.27 -11.66
C PRO A 78 -2.16 -18.90 -11.05
N VAL A 79 -1.70 -18.91 -9.80
CA VAL A 79 -1.20 -17.74 -9.05
C VAL A 79 0.23 -18.03 -8.61
N ARG A 80 1.13 -17.05 -8.77
CA ARG A 80 2.52 -17.12 -8.36
C ARG A 80 2.70 -16.48 -6.99
N LEU A 81 3.77 -16.86 -6.28
CA LEU A 81 4.02 -16.32 -4.94
C LEU A 81 4.24 -14.80 -4.94
N HIS A 82 4.82 -14.23 -5.99
CA HIS A 82 4.97 -12.77 -6.11
C HIS A 82 3.66 -12.04 -6.37
N ASP A 83 2.64 -12.72 -6.90
CA ASP A 83 1.32 -12.14 -7.11
C ASP A 83 0.65 -11.79 -5.78
N LEU A 84 1.05 -12.43 -4.66
CA LEU A 84 0.61 -12.03 -3.32
C LEU A 84 1.08 -10.61 -2.95
N ARG A 85 2.30 -10.24 -3.38
CA ARG A 85 2.81 -8.87 -3.19
C ARG A 85 2.01 -7.88 -4.02
N HIS A 86 1.63 -8.28 -5.24
CA HIS A 86 0.76 -7.48 -6.09
C HIS A 86 -0.64 -7.33 -5.47
N GLY A 87 -1.22 -8.41 -4.97
CA GLY A 87 -2.50 -8.38 -4.27
C GLY A 87 -2.48 -7.49 -3.02
N ALA A 88 -1.42 -7.55 -2.21
CA ALA A 88 -1.28 -6.69 -1.03
C ALA A 88 -1.30 -5.19 -1.38
N ALA A 89 -0.63 -4.82 -2.47
CA ALA A 89 -0.62 -3.44 -2.96
C ALA A 89 -2.00 -3.00 -3.46
N SER A 90 -2.68 -3.83 -4.27
CA SER A 90 -4.04 -3.57 -4.73
C SER A 90 -5.01 -3.41 -3.57
N THR A 91 -4.95 -4.29 -2.56
CA THR A 91 -5.80 -4.22 -1.36
C THR A 91 -5.54 -2.96 -0.55
N ALA A 92 -4.27 -2.53 -0.42
CA ALA A 92 -3.93 -1.29 0.28
C ALA A 92 -4.50 -0.06 -0.45
N LEU A 93 -4.37 -0.01 -1.78
CA LEU A 93 -4.95 1.07 -2.59
C LEU A 93 -6.48 1.08 -2.53
N ALA A 94 -7.12 -0.09 -2.57
CA ALA A 94 -8.57 -0.23 -2.40
C ALA A 94 -9.05 0.20 -1.00
N ALA A 95 -8.18 0.12 0.01
CA ALA A 95 -8.41 0.66 1.36
C ALA A 95 -8.04 2.16 1.46
N HIS A 96 -7.89 2.85 0.33
CA HIS A 96 -7.57 4.28 0.22
C HIS A 96 -6.24 4.68 0.88
N VAL A 97 -5.29 3.74 1.03
CA VAL A 97 -3.91 4.05 1.44
C VAL A 97 -3.23 4.82 0.31
N ASP A 98 -2.52 5.89 0.65
CA ASP A 98 -1.86 6.71 -0.35
C ASP A 98 -0.72 5.95 -1.07
N LEU A 99 -0.55 6.25 -2.35
CA LEU A 99 0.39 5.55 -3.22
C LEU A 99 1.84 5.61 -2.72
N ARG A 100 2.23 6.69 -2.03
CA ARG A 100 3.59 6.87 -1.50
C ARG A 100 3.82 5.93 -0.30
N THR A 101 2.84 5.76 0.57
CA THR A 101 2.87 4.79 1.66
C THR A 101 2.96 3.36 1.11
N VAL A 102 2.13 3.01 0.12
CA VAL A 102 2.20 1.69 -0.54
C VAL A 102 3.57 1.47 -1.19
N GLN A 103 4.12 2.47 -1.90
CA GLN A 103 5.47 2.39 -2.47
C GLN A 103 6.54 2.12 -1.40
N GLY A 104 6.46 2.82 -0.27
CA GLY A 104 7.37 2.64 0.87
C GLY A 104 7.31 1.23 1.45
N GLN A 105 6.10 0.68 1.63
CA GLN A 105 5.90 -0.69 2.10
C GLN A 105 6.44 -1.74 1.14
N LEU A 106 6.39 -1.45 -0.16
CA LEU A 106 6.89 -2.35 -1.19
C LEU A 106 8.38 -2.11 -1.53
N GLY A 107 9.07 -1.16 -0.90
CA GLY A 107 10.48 -0.88 -1.20
C GLY A 107 10.80 -0.70 -2.69
N HIS A 108 9.83 -0.25 -3.51
CA HIS A 108 10.06 -0.01 -4.94
C HIS A 108 10.76 1.33 -5.11
N ALA A 109 11.95 1.32 -5.71
CA ALA A 109 12.68 2.54 -6.03
C ALA A 109 11.97 3.42 -7.07
N SER A 110 11.05 2.87 -7.88
CA SER A 110 10.29 3.59 -8.91
C SER A 110 8.78 3.51 -8.68
N ILE A 111 8.13 4.68 -8.72
CA ILE A 111 6.67 4.88 -8.64
C ILE A 111 5.94 4.33 -9.87
N VAL A 112 6.60 4.31 -11.03
CA VAL A 112 5.97 4.03 -12.34
C VAL A 112 5.49 2.59 -12.42
N LEU A 113 6.25 1.64 -11.84
CA LEU A 113 5.84 0.22 -11.81
C LEU A 113 4.59 0.00 -10.93
N THR A 114 4.44 0.79 -9.86
CA THR A 114 3.31 0.72 -8.92
C THR A 114 2.09 1.43 -9.50
N SER A 115 2.27 2.63 -10.09
CA SER A 115 1.16 3.39 -10.68
C SER A 115 0.53 2.67 -11.87
N ASP A 116 1.32 2.28 -12.88
CA ASP A 116 0.79 1.70 -14.13
C ASP A 116 0.13 0.33 -13.90
N THR A 117 0.61 -0.43 -12.92
CA THR A 117 0.08 -1.77 -12.59
C THR A 117 -1.19 -1.72 -11.74
N TYR A 118 -1.38 -0.72 -10.87
CA TYR A 118 -2.51 -0.72 -9.93
C TYR A 118 -3.59 0.31 -10.21
N THR A 119 -3.26 1.46 -10.81
CA THR A 119 -4.29 2.46 -11.16
C THR A 119 -5.25 1.94 -12.22
N SER A 120 -4.83 1.02 -13.10
CA SER A 120 -5.71 0.42 -14.11
C SER A 120 -6.75 -0.56 -13.53
N VAL A 121 -6.58 -1.01 -12.27
CA VAL A 121 -7.36 -2.12 -11.69
C VAL A 121 -8.49 -1.65 -10.77
N LEU A 122 -8.56 -0.36 -10.46
CA LEU A 122 -9.59 0.22 -9.59
C LEU A 122 -10.26 1.45 -10.24
N PRO A 123 -11.09 1.25 -11.29
CA PRO A 123 -11.84 2.33 -11.94
C PRO A 123 -12.71 3.12 -10.96
N GLU A 124 -13.22 2.47 -9.91
CA GLU A 124 -14.04 3.12 -8.88
C GLU A 124 -13.26 4.21 -8.13
N LEU A 125 -11.97 3.98 -7.84
CA LEU A 125 -11.14 5.00 -7.19
C LEU A 125 -10.93 6.24 -8.06
N HIS A 126 -10.84 6.07 -9.38
CA HIS A 126 -10.74 7.21 -10.31
C HIS A 126 -12.03 8.03 -10.31
N HIS A 127 -13.17 7.35 -10.30
CA HIS A 127 -14.46 8.02 -10.26
C HIS A 127 -14.65 8.78 -8.94
N GLU A 128 -14.36 8.15 -7.80
CA GLU A 128 -14.41 8.79 -6.48
C GLU A 128 -13.45 9.98 -6.39
N ALA A 129 -12.23 9.86 -6.90
CA ALA A 129 -11.26 10.95 -6.92
C ALA A 129 -11.76 12.13 -7.77
N ALA A 130 -12.29 11.87 -8.95
CA ALA A 130 -12.88 12.89 -9.82
C ALA A 130 -14.04 13.62 -9.14
N GLU A 131 -14.95 12.89 -8.50
CA GLU A 131 -16.06 13.45 -7.72
C GLU A 131 -15.59 14.30 -6.54
N ALA A 132 -14.58 13.85 -5.81
CA ALA A 132 -13.99 14.60 -4.70
C ALA A 132 -13.34 15.92 -5.18
N THR A 133 -12.58 15.88 -6.28
CA THR A 133 -11.98 17.08 -6.88
C THR A 133 -13.06 18.04 -7.37
N ALA A 134 -14.06 17.56 -8.11
CA ALA A 134 -15.17 18.38 -8.59
C ALA A 134 -15.89 19.07 -7.43
N ARG A 135 -16.15 18.34 -6.34
CA ARG A 135 -16.76 18.89 -5.13
C ARG A 135 -15.95 20.03 -4.55
N LEU A 136 -14.63 19.88 -4.39
CA LEU A 136 -13.76 20.94 -3.84
C LEU A 136 -13.77 22.20 -4.71
N VAL A 137 -13.63 22.04 -6.02
CA VAL A 137 -13.62 23.15 -6.98
C VAL A 137 -14.97 23.87 -6.99
N LEU A 138 -16.07 23.14 -7.15
CA LEU A 138 -17.42 23.72 -7.23
C LEU A 138 -17.85 24.39 -5.92
N THR A 139 -17.50 23.82 -4.77
CA THR A 139 -17.83 24.41 -3.47
C THR A 139 -17.09 25.75 -3.28
N THR A 140 -15.83 25.80 -3.68
CA THR A 140 -15.01 27.02 -3.62
C THR A 140 -15.55 28.08 -4.60
N ALA A 141 -15.85 27.69 -5.84
CA ALA A 141 -16.43 28.58 -6.84
C ALA A 141 -17.78 29.18 -6.40
N ARG A 142 -18.67 28.35 -5.83
CA ARG A 142 -19.97 28.81 -5.28
C ARG A 142 -19.80 29.80 -4.13
N LYS A 143 -18.88 29.52 -3.20
CA LYS A 143 -18.58 30.45 -2.08
C LYS A 143 -18.06 31.80 -2.59
N THR A 144 -17.17 31.78 -3.58
CA THR A 144 -16.62 33.00 -4.18
C THR A 144 -17.71 33.78 -4.91
N GLY A 145 -18.52 33.13 -5.75
CA GLY A 145 -19.64 33.76 -6.46
C GLY A 145 -20.68 34.37 -5.52
N HIS A 146 -21.02 33.67 -4.42
CA HIS A 146 -21.92 34.20 -3.40
C HIS A 146 -21.35 35.46 -2.72
N ARG A 147 -20.04 35.46 -2.41
CA ARG A 147 -19.35 36.61 -1.80
C ARG A 147 -19.37 37.83 -2.73
N LEU A 148 -19.11 37.62 -4.02
CA LEU A 148 -19.14 38.67 -5.04
C LEU A 148 -20.55 39.26 -5.19
N ARG A 149 -21.59 38.42 -5.36
CA ARG A 149 -23.00 38.87 -5.43
C ARG A 149 -23.42 39.69 -4.22
N LYS A 150 -23.07 39.24 -3.00
CA LYS A 150 -23.41 39.94 -1.76
C LYS A 150 -22.75 41.32 -1.68
N ARG A 151 -21.49 41.44 -2.14
CA ARG A 151 -20.74 42.70 -2.19
C ARG A 151 -21.35 43.67 -3.22
N THR A 152 -21.73 43.18 -4.40
CA THR A 152 -22.38 44.01 -5.44
C THR A 152 -23.74 44.54 -4.97
N LEU A 153 -24.55 43.70 -4.32
CA LEU A 153 -25.84 44.10 -3.74
C LEU A 153 -25.68 45.12 -2.60
N GLN A 154 -24.62 45.04 -1.80
CA GLN A 154 -24.30 46.04 -0.78
C GLN A 154 -23.87 47.39 -1.38
N LEU A 155 -23.13 47.37 -2.49
CA LEU A 155 -22.72 48.59 -3.20
C LEU A 155 -23.91 49.30 -3.86
N GLN A 156 -24.85 48.55 -4.42
CA GLN A 156 -26.08 49.09 -5.05
C GLN A 156 -27.10 49.64 -4.04
N ARG A 157 -26.99 49.27 -2.76
CA ARG A 157 -27.87 49.73 -1.66
C ARG A 157 -27.35 50.96 -0.91
N ARG A 158 -26.17 51.49 -1.27
CA ARG A 158 -25.68 52.73 -0.66
C ARG A 158 -26.51 53.92 -1.16
N PRO A 159 -27.16 54.70 -0.27
CA PRO A 159 -27.91 55.88 -0.70
C PRO A 159 -26.94 56.88 -1.34
N MET A 160 -27.30 57.40 -2.52
CA MET A 160 -26.60 58.54 -3.10
C MET A 160 -26.77 59.75 -2.19
N ASN A 161 -25.73 60.11 -1.45
CA ASN A 161 -25.67 61.41 -0.80
C ASN A 161 -25.66 62.48 -1.90
N ARG A 162 -26.78 63.20 -2.04
CA ARG A 162 -26.83 64.42 -2.85
C ARG A 162 -26.00 65.51 -2.15
N PRO A 163 -25.13 66.24 -2.87
CA PRO A 163 -24.38 67.32 -2.28
C PRO A 163 -25.33 68.47 -1.86
N PRO A 164 -25.00 69.21 -0.79
CA PRO A 164 -25.80 70.37 -0.38
C PRO A 164 -25.68 71.51 -1.40
N CYS A 165 -26.80 72.20 -1.61
CA CYS A 165 -26.95 73.36 -2.49
C CYS A 165 -26.14 74.56 -2.01
#